data_AF-A0A959SGM7-F1
#
_entry.id   AF-A0A959SGM7-F1
#
_cell.length_a   1.000
_cell.length_b   1.000
_cell.length_c   1.000
_cell.angle_alpha   90.00
_cell.angle_beta   90.00
_cell.angle_gamma   90.00
#
_symmetry.space_group_name_H-M   'P 1'
#
loop_
_entity.id
_entity.type
_entity.pdbx_description
1 polymer ?
#
loop_
_entity_poly.entity_id
_entity_poly.type
_entity_poly.pdbx_seq_one_letter_code
_entity_poly.pdbx_strand_id
1 'polypeptide(L)'
;MDRRIVRLLVVAIIAIHVTLVLCYTLPISWVPDRLQAWSQHYVRPWFHQRWNLFAPDPSECDRVLEVGLPDGSWRPLIPEDRPYLLRRMSRPLAQMVSDGLRSGGPVDPILASSLRGLARDIGPEVGELRFRLVERC
;
A
#
# COMPACT_ATOMS: atom_id res chain seq x y z
N MET A 1 26.05 15.59 26.33
CA MET A 1 26.05 15.74 24.85
C MET A 1 26.26 17.21 24.52
N ASP A 2 27.26 17.54 23.70
CA ASP A 2 27.59 18.95 23.39
C ASP A 2 26.42 19.62 22.66
N ARG A 3 26.07 20.84 23.07
CA ARG A 3 25.02 21.67 22.45
C ARG A 3 25.30 21.91 20.96
N ARG A 4 26.57 21.94 20.55
CA ARG A 4 26.95 22.06 19.14
C ARG A 4 26.56 20.81 18.34
N ILE A 5 26.83 19.63 18.90
CA ILE A 5 26.46 18.35 18.28
C ILE A 5 24.94 18.23 18.15
N VAL A 6 24.19 18.59 19.19
CA VAL A 6 22.72 18.61 19.15
C VAL A 6 22.21 19.51 18.04
N ARG A 7 22.74 20.74 17.92
CA ARG A 7 22.35 21.67 16.86
C ARG A 7 22.65 21.12 15.46
N LEU A 8 23.83 20.55 15.26
CA LEU A 8 24.19 19.94 13.97
C LEU A 8 23.27 18.79 13.60
N LEU A 9 22.92 17.93 14.57
CA LEU A 9 21.98 16.82 14.35
C LEU A 9 20.59 17.34 13.96
N VAL A 10 20.07 18.35 14.67
CA VAL A 10 18.76 18.95 14.36
C VAL A 10 18.76 19.54 12.95
N VAL A 11 19.78 20.31 12.58
CA VAL A 11 19.90 20.89 11.24
C VAL A 11 19.97 19.79 10.17
N ALA A 12 20.76 18.73 10.41
CA ALA A 12 20.86 17.61 9.49
C ALA A 12 19.52 16.89 9.29
N ILE A 13 18.78 16.62 10.38
CA ILE A 13 17.46 15.98 10.32
C ILE A 13 16.49 16.83 9.48
N ILE A 14 16.45 18.14 9.72
CA ILE A 14 15.59 19.07 8.96
C ILE A 14 15.99 19.08 7.48
N ALA A 15 17.27 19.17 7.17
CA ALA A 15 17.75 19.18 5.79
C ALA A 15 17.39 17.87 5.05
N ILE A 16 17.55 16.73 5.70
CA ILE A 16 17.16 15.42 5.15
C ILE A 16 15.64 15.39 4.91
N HIS A 17 14.83 15.79 5.88
CA HIS A 17 13.38 15.84 5.74
C HIS A 17 12.94 16.69 4.55
N VAL A 18 13.44 17.93 4.45
CA VAL A 18 13.11 18.85 3.36
C VAL A 18 13.55 18.28 2.01
N THR A 19 14.72 17.65 1.94
CA THR A 19 15.21 17.00 0.72
C THR A 19 14.29 15.87 0.28
N LEU A 20 13.85 15.01 1.21
CA LEU A 20 12.93 13.92 0.89
C LEU A 20 11.56 14.44 0.44
N VAL A 21 11.04 15.49 1.07
CA VAL A 21 9.78 16.14 0.63
C VAL A 21 9.92 16.74 -0.76
N LEU A 22 11.03 17.41 -1.06
CA LEU A 22 11.29 17.97 -2.38
C LEU A 22 11.38 16.87 -3.45
N CYS A 23 12.10 15.79 -3.17
CA CYS A 23 12.19 14.64 -4.07
C CYS A 23 10.81 14.01 -4.31
N TYR A 24 9.96 13.96 -3.28
CA TYR A 24 8.60 13.43 -3.41
C TYR A 24 7.72 14.25 -4.35
N THR A 25 7.91 15.57 -4.42
CA THR A 25 7.06 16.48 -5.21
C THR A 25 7.60 16.77 -6.61
N LEU A 26 8.88 16.54 -6.87
CA LEU A 26 9.47 16.75 -8.19
C LEU A 26 9.06 15.68 -9.20
N PRO A 27 9.12 15.98 -10.52
CA PRO A 27 8.92 14.98 -11.56
C PRO A 27 9.85 13.77 -11.40
N ILE A 28 9.34 12.56 -11.60
CA ILE A 28 10.12 11.31 -11.47
C ILE A 28 11.38 11.32 -12.34
N SER A 29 11.33 11.96 -13.52
CA SER A 29 12.48 12.07 -14.42
C SER A 29 13.63 12.92 -13.87
N TRP A 30 13.41 13.71 -12.82
CA TRP A 30 14.42 14.60 -12.23
C TRP A 30 15.08 14.01 -10.98
N VAL A 31 14.52 12.93 -10.43
CA VAL A 31 14.96 12.35 -9.16
C VAL A 31 15.50 10.93 -9.42
N PRO A 32 16.70 10.58 -8.94
CA PRO A 32 17.20 9.21 -9.05
C PRO A 32 16.24 8.20 -8.42
N ASP A 33 16.02 7.05 -9.08
CA ASP A 33 15.02 6.04 -8.66
C ASP A 33 15.11 5.64 -7.18
N ARG A 34 16.35 5.48 -6.66
CA ARG A 34 16.57 5.13 -5.26
C ARG A 34 16.08 6.23 -4.33
N LEU A 35 16.40 7.49 -4.63
CA LEU A 35 15.99 8.63 -3.82
C LEU A 35 14.48 8.83 -3.89
N GLN A 36 13.87 8.54 -5.05
CA GLN A 36 12.43 8.53 -5.22
C GLN A 36 11.75 7.43 -4.41
N ALA A 37 12.31 6.22 -4.35
CA ALA A 37 11.78 5.16 -3.50
C ALA A 37 11.83 5.54 -2.01
N TRP A 38 12.93 6.14 -1.56
CA TRP A 38 13.08 6.65 -0.19
C TRP A 38 12.11 7.80 0.11
N SER A 39 11.93 8.75 -0.82
CA SER A 39 11.00 9.87 -0.65
C SER A 39 9.56 9.37 -0.56
N GLN A 40 9.16 8.44 -1.42
CA GLN A 40 7.84 7.81 -1.40
C GLN A 40 7.61 7.05 -0.09
N HIS A 41 8.58 6.26 0.38
CA HIS A 41 8.42 5.50 1.62
C HIS A 41 8.31 6.41 2.85
N TYR A 42 9.15 7.45 2.93
CA TYR A 42 9.18 8.37 4.06
C TYR A 42 8.00 9.35 4.07
N VAL A 43 7.72 10.01 2.93
CA VAL A 43 6.80 11.17 2.85
C VAL A 43 5.35 10.74 2.67
N ARG A 44 5.09 9.69 1.87
CA ARG A 44 3.73 9.30 1.48
C ARG A 44 2.80 9.04 2.68
N PRO A 45 3.20 8.37 3.77
CA PRO A 45 2.31 8.14 4.91
C PRO A 45 1.83 9.42 5.61
N TRP A 46 2.64 10.49 5.60
CA TRP A 46 2.33 11.76 6.27
C TRP A 46 1.40 12.65 5.44
N PHE A 47 1.53 12.62 4.11
CA PHE A 47 0.70 13.41 3.20
C PHE A 47 -0.57 12.68 2.79
N HIS A 48 -0.48 11.36 2.58
CA HIS A 48 -1.62 10.51 2.28
C HIS A 48 -2.12 9.83 3.55
N GLN A 49 -2.20 10.61 4.64
CA GLN A 49 -3.00 10.23 5.79
C GLN A 49 -4.41 10.00 5.23
N ARG A 50 -4.81 8.73 5.14
CA ARG A 50 -6.15 8.34 4.74
C ARG A 50 -7.08 8.78 5.86
N TRP A 51 -7.42 10.08 5.89
CA TRP A 51 -8.42 10.69 6.78
C TRP A 51 -9.78 10.01 6.67
N ASN A 52 -9.96 9.16 5.66
CA ASN A 52 -10.97 8.11 5.60
C ASN A 52 -11.12 7.40 6.95
N LEU A 53 -10.05 7.27 7.77
CA LEU A 53 -10.08 6.76 9.15
C LEU A 53 -11.13 7.43 10.04
N PHE A 54 -11.34 8.73 9.87
CA PHE A 54 -12.24 9.55 10.66
C PHE A 54 -13.49 10.00 9.89
N ALA A 55 -13.42 10.15 8.58
CA ALA A 55 -14.57 10.49 7.73
C ALA A 55 -14.41 9.80 6.36
N PRO A 56 -15.04 8.65 6.12
CA PRO A 56 -14.99 8.01 4.81
C PRO A 56 -15.81 8.83 3.81
N ASP A 57 -15.21 9.19 2.68
CA ASP A 57 -16.00 9.43 1.47
C ASP A 57 -16.69 8.12 1.10
N PRO A 58 -18.01 8.12 0.82
CA PRO A 58 -18.68 6.96 0.27
C PRO A 58 -18.11 6.73 -1.14
N SER A 59 -17.27 5.71 -1.29
CA SER A 59 -16.90 5.23 -2.63
C SER A 59 -18.16 4.69 -3.29
N GLU A 60 -18.52 5.22 -4.46
CA GLU A 60 -19.70 4.78 -5.22
C GLU A 60 -19.70 3.29 -5.55
N CYS A 61 -18.50 2.67 -5.62
CA CYS A 61 -18.32 1.23 -5.82
C CYS A 61 -17.24 0.70 -4.86
N ASP A 62 -17.51 -0.42 -4.20
CA ASP A 62 -16.54 -1.09 -3.32
C ASP A 62 -15.62 -2.00 -4.16
N ARG A 63 -14.30 -1.86 -3.99
CA ARG A 63 -13.31 -2.70 -4.68
C ARG A 63 -12.88 -3.83 -3.76
N VAL A 64 -13.23 -5.06 -4.12
CA VAL A 64 -12.92 -6.26 -3.34
C VAL A 64 -11.88 -7.08 -4.07
N LEU A 65 -10.80 -7.42 -3.37
CA LEU A 65 -9.82 -8.38 -3.88
C LEU A 65 -10.31 -9.80 -3.56
N GLU A 66 -10.43 -10.63 -4.59
CA GLU A 66 -10.78 -12.04 -4.44
C GLU A 66 -9.59 -12.92 -4.81
N VAL A 67 -9.47 -14.03 -4.07
CA VAL A 67 -8.49 -15.08 -4.28
C VAL A 67 -9.17 -16.31 -4.89
N GLY A 68 -8.58 -16.85 -5.95
CA GLY A 68 -8.99 -18.09 -6.57
C GLY A 68 -8.34 -19.26 -5.85
N LEU A 69 -9.17 -20.22 -5.43
CA LEU A 69 -8.76 -21.45 -4.77
C LEU A 69 -8.55 -22.59 -5.79
N PRO A 70 -7.84 -23.67 -5.41
CA PRO A 70 -7.60 -24.82 -6.29
C PRO A 70 -8.88 -25.53 -6.74
N ASP A 71 -9.97 -25.42 -5.98
CA ASP A 71 -11.29 -25.94 -6.31
C ASP A 71 -12.04 -25.09 -7.36
N GLY A 72 -11.42 -24.01 -7.84
CA GLY A 72 -12.01 -23.07 -8.80
C GLY A 72 -12.95 -22.03 -8.18
N SER A 73 -13.17 -22.09 -6.86
CA SER A 73 -13.98 -21.10 -6.16
C SER A 73 -13.21 -19.80 -5.95
N TRP A 74 -13.94 -18.68 -5.94
CA TRP A 74 -13.40 -17.36 -5.64
C TRP A 74 -13.91 -16.89 -4.29
N ARG A 75 -13.00 -16.46 -3.42
CA ARG A 75 -13.34 -15.95 -2.09
C ARG A 75 -12.73 -14.57 -1.87
N PRO A 76 -13.41 -13.66 -1.17
CA PRO A 76 -12.79 -12.39 -0.79
C PRO A 76 -11.56 -12.65 0.08
N LEU A 77 -10.47 -11.91 -0.19
CA LEU A 77 -9.23 -12.00 0.59
C LEU A 77 -9.48 -11.71 2.07
N ILE A 78 -10.40 -10.79 2.36
CA ILE A 78 -10.92 -10.60 3.71
C ILE A 78 -12.42 -10.90 3.70
N PRO A 79 -12.85 -12.02 4.32
CA PRO A 79 -14.26 -12.37 4.47
C PRO A 79 -15.10 -11.28 5.14
N GLU A 80 -16.40 -11.23 4.78
CA GLU A 80 -17.33 -10.18 5.25
C GLU A 80 -17.68 -10.29 6.73
N ASP A 81 -17.54 -11.49 7.30
CA ASP A 81 -17.74 -11.81 8.72
C ASP A 81 -16.61 -11.30 9.63
N ARG A 82 -15.50 -10.81 9.05
CA ARG A 82 -14.39 -10.25 9.82
C ARG A 82 -14.75 -8.86 10.36
N PRO A 83 -14.19 -8.48 11.54
CA PRO A 83 -14.33 -7.15 12.10
C PRO A 83 -14.12 -6.04 11.06
N TYR A 84 -14.95 -5.00 11.13
CA TYR A 84 -14.92 -3.85 10.21
C TYR A 84 -13.50 -3.30 10.00
N LEU A 85 -12.69 -3.22 11.06
CA LEU A 85 -11.31 -2.75 10.98
C LEU A 85 -10.44 -3.60 10.05
N LEU A 86 -10.59 -4.94 10.06
CA LEU A 86 -9.83 -5.82 9.16
C LEU A 86 -10.27 -5.62 7.70
N ARG A 87 -11.59 -5.62 7.46
CA ARG A 87 -12.16 -5.33 6.12
C ARG A 87 -11.70 -3.98 5.57
N ARG A 88 -11.53 -3.01 6.45
CA ARG A 88 -11.06 -1.67 6.09
C ARG A 88 -9.57 -1.67 5.73
N MET A 89 -8.75 -2.43 6.45
CA MET A 89 -7.30 -2.52 6.18
C MET A 89 -7.00 -3.20 4.84
N SER A 90 -7.91 -3.99 4.26
CA SER A 90 -7.73 -4.56 2.92
C SER A 90 -8.06 -3.62 1.77
N ARG A 91 -8.89 -2.59 1.96
CA ARG A 91 -9.19 -1.60 0.91
C ARG A 91 -7.94 -0.94 0.31
N PRO A 92 -6.94 -0.48 1.11
CA PRO A 92 -5.65 -0.04 0.58
C PRO A 92 -4.94 -1.07 -0.28
N LEU A 93 -4.98 -2.35 0.10
CA LEU A 93 -4.36 -3.43 -0.67
C LEU A 93 -5.06 -3.63 -2.01
N ALA A 94 -6.40 -3.70 -2.02
CA ALA A 94 -7.18 -3.79 -3.24
C ALA A 94 -6.92 -2.61 -4.19
N GLN A 95 -6.76 -1.41 -3.64
CA GLN A 95 -6.43 -0.21 -4.42
C GLN A 95 -5.00 -0.25 -4.99
N MET A 96 -3.99 -0.66 -4.21
CA MET A 96 -2.63 -0.80 -4.72
C MET A 96 -2.52 -1.83 -5.84
N VAL A 97 -3.25 -2.95 -5.72
CA VAL A 97 -3.34 -3.95 -6.80
C VAL A 97 -4.05 -3.36 -8.02
N SER A 98 -5.16 -2.63 -7.83
CA SER A 98 -5.89 -1.96 -8.90
C SER A 98 -5.02 -0.97 -9.67
N ASP A 99 -4.27 -0.13 -8.95
CA ASP A 99 -3.39 0.89 -9.53
C ASP A 99 -2.25 0.22 -10.32
N GLY A 100 -1.68 -0.87 -9.81
CA GLY A 100 -0.65 -1.66 -10.50
C GLY A 100 -1.16 -2.38 -11.75
N LEU A 101 -2.39 -2.87 -11.75
CA LEU A 101 -3.00 -3.49 -12.93
C LEU A 101 -3.39 -2.44 -13.99
N ARG A 102 -3.89 -1.28 -13.56
CA ARG A 102 -4.27 -0.17 -14.46
C ARG A 102 -3.08 0.44 -15.20
N SER A 103 -1.88 0.39 -14.62
CA SER A 103 -0.65 0.80 -15.30
C SER A 103 -0.13 -0.22 -16.32
N GLY A 104 -0.83 -1.35 -16.51
CA GLY A 104 -0.48 -2.41 -17.45
C GLY A 104 0.71 -3.27 -17.00
N GLY A 105 1.23 -3.04 -15.79
CA GLY A 105 2.34 -3.78 -15.23
C GLY A 105 1.91 -5.05 -14.48
N PRO A 106 2.80 -6.04 -14.32
CA PRO A 106 2.56 -7.12 -13.37
C PRO A 106 2.46 -6.55 -11.95
N VAL A 107 1.69 -7.24 -11.09
CA VAL A 107 1.62 -6.88 -9.67
C VAL A 107 3.03 -6.98 -9.07
N ASP A 108 3.44 -5.94 -8.34
CA ASP A 108 4.75 -5.86 -7.70
C ASP A 108 5.07 -7.15 -6.91
N PRO A 109 6.28 -7.75 -7.04
CA PRO A 109 6.61 -9.02 -6.40
C PRO A 109 6.53 -8.99 -4.87
N ILE A 110 6.81 -7.84 -4.25
CA ILE A 110 6.71 -7.67 -2.79
C ILE A 110 5.22 -7.67 -2.42
N LEU A 111 4.40 -6.89 -3.13
CA LEU A 111 2.95 -6.89 -2.94
C LEU A 111 2.35 -8.29 -3.14
N ALA A 112 2.77 -9.01 -4.17
CA ALA A 112 2.38 -10.40 -4.41
C ALA A 112 2.76 -11.31 -3.23
N SER A 113 3.98 -11.18 -2.69
CA SER A 113 4.42 -11.96 -1.53
C SER A 113 3.59 -11.67 -0.26
N SER A 114 3.25 -10.39 -0.03
CA SER A 114 2.40 -9.97 1.09
C SER A 114 0.98 -10.51 0.95
N LEU A 115 0.42 -10.48 -0.26
CA LEU A 115 -0.90 -11.04 -0.55
C LEU A 115 -0.94 -12.56 -0.35
N ARG A 116 0.14 -13.29 -0.69
CA ARG A 116 0.25 -14.72 -0.38
C ARG A 116 0.27 -14.97 1.13
N GLY A 117 0.96 -14.12 1.89
CA GLY A 117 0.95 -14.19 3.36
C GLY A 117 -0.47 -14.08 3.92
N LEU A 118 -1.25 -13.12 3.43
CA LEU A 118 -2.65 -12.92 3.82
C LEU A 118 -3.57 -14.06 3.36
N ALA A 119 -3.33 -14.62 2.17
CA ALA A 119 -4.11 -15.74 1.64
C ALA A 119 -3.82 -17.06 2.38
N ARG A 120 -2.62 -17.22 2.95
CA ARG A 120 -2.24 -18.41 3.72
C ARG A 120 -3.09 -18.59 4.98
N ASP A 121 -3.58 -17.50 5.56
CA ASP A 121 -4.53 -17.53 6.68
C ASP A 121 -5.94 -17.98 6.26
N ILE A 122 -6.23 -18.03 4.96
CA ILE A 122 -7.50 -18.46 4.37
C ILE A 122 -7.47 -19.96 4.03
N GLY A 123 -6.28 -20.54 3.86
CA GLY A 123 -6.10 -21.98 3.64
C GLY A 123 -4.61 -22.38 3.63
N PRO A 124 -4.22 -23.48 4.30
CA PRO A 124 -2.83 -23.94 4.37
C PRO A 124 -2.30 -24.55 3.06
N GLU A 125 -3.17 -24.89 2.10
CA GLU A 125 -2.81 -25.58 0.85
C GLU A 125 -3.19 -24.76 -0.39
N VAL A 126 -2.46 -23.67 -0.65
CA VAL A 126 -2.71 -22.89 -1.86
C VAL A 126 -1.51 -22.99 -2.79
N GLY A 127 -1.71 -23.69 -3.90
CA GLY A 127 -0.78 -23.78 -5.03
C GLY A 127 -0.66 -22.42 -5.75
N GLU A 128 -0.88 -22.37 -7.06
CA GLU A 128 -0.92 -21.09 -7.78
C GLU A 128 -2.13 -20.24 -7.34
N LEU A 129 -1.86 -19.30 -6.43
CA LEU A 129 -2.81 -18.28 -6.01
C LEU A 129 -3.12 -17.33 -7.17
N ARG A 130 -4.38 -17.33 -7.61
CA ARG A 130 -4.90 -16.37 -8.59
C ARG A 130 -5.60 -15.24 -7.85
N PHE A 131 -5.39 -14.01 -8.27
CA PHE A 131 -6.06 -12.84 -7.69
C PHE A 131 -6.89 -12.14 -8.76
N ARG A 132 -8.06 -11.66 -8.39
CA ARG A 132 -8.86 -10.76 -9.23
C ARG A 132 -9.39 -9.61 -8.40
N LEU A 133 -9.56 -8.48 -9.05
CA LEU A 133 -10.25 -7.32 -8.48
C LEU A 133 -11.69 -7.34 -8.98
N VAL A 134 -12.64 -7.27 -8.05
CA VAL A 134 -14.07 -7.16 -8.36
C VAL A 134 -14.56 -5.79 -7.89
N GLU A 135 -15.16 -5.03 -8.80
CA GLU A 135 -15.89 -3.82 -8.45
C GLU A 135 -17.34 -4.21 -8.13
N ARG A 136 -17.80 -3.89 -6.92
CA ARG A 136 -19.18 -4.08 -6.48
C ARG A 136 -19.83 -2.70 -6.36
N CYS A 137 -20.56 -2.34 -7.40
CA CYS A 137 -21.63 -1.36 -7.39
C CYS A 137 -22.95 -2.18 -7.37
#